data_AF-A0A4Q5PG60-F1
#
_entry.id   AF-A0A4Q5PG60-F1
#
_cell.length_a   1.000
_cell.length_b   1.000
_cell.length_c   1.000
_cell.angle_alpha   90.00
_cell.angle_beta   90.00
_cell.angle_gamma   90.00
#
_symmetry.space_group_name_H-M   'P 1'
#
loop_
_entity.id
_entity.type
_entity.pdbx_description
1 polymer ?
#
loop_
_entity_poly.entity_id
_entity_poly.type
_entity_poly.pdbx_seq_one_letter_code
_entity_poly.pdbx_strand_id
1 'polypeptide(L)'
;MTHLARLAASAMVMMATLAAPVYAAPDPPPLEAAGPQPTEDQARQAVIDYLKPTVKNAADMKRVRFLSGPHLITGISFADNREQAWQMCVIQGDANIARGSPDVEVKSYFLRTRKGALGVVPNVNWKTYDSKC
;
A
#
# COMPACT_ATOMS: atom_id res chain seq x y z
N MET A 1 49.23 -53.68 -46.08
CA MET A 1 49.83 -52.49 -45.45
C MET A 1 48.81 -51.36 -45.51
N THR A 2 48.73 -50.63 -44.41
CA THR A 2 48.14 -49.29 -44.22
C THR A 2 46.61 -49.10 -44.18
N HIS A 3 46.14 -49.00 -42.93
CA HIS A 3 44.93 -48.40 -42.40
C HIS A 3 44.49 -47.08 -43.05
N LEU A 4 43.16 -46.83 -43.05
CA LEU A 4 42.63 -45.48 -42.80
C LEU A 4 41.19 -45.56 -42.28
N ALA A 5 41.06 -45.37 -40.96
CA ALA A 5 39.81 -45.17 -40.27
C ALA A 5 39.27 -43.76 -40.59
N ARG A 6 37.99 -43.67 -41.00
CA ARG A 6 37.27 -42.38 -41.11
C ARG A 6 36.64 -42.08 -39.75
N LEU A 7 37.25 -41.15 -39.01
CA LEU A 7 36.63 -40.51 -37.85
C LEU A 7 35.60 -39.49 -38.34
N ALA A 8 34.33 -39.70 -38.02
CA ALA A 8 33.28 -38.71 -38.21
C ALA A 8 33.28 -37.76 -36.99
N ALA A 9 33.82 -36.56 -37.17
CA ALA A 9 33.75 -35.50 -36.17
C ALA A 9 32.31 -34.97 -36.11
N SER A 10 31.61 -35.28 -35.03
CA SER A 10 30.29 -34.69 -34.74
C SER A 10 30.50 -33.27 -34.24
N ALA A 11 30.15 -32.28 -35.07
CA ALA A 11 30.13 -30.88 -34.67
C ALA A 11 28.93 -30.61 -33.75
N MET A 12 29.20 -30.43 -32.47
CA MET A 12 28.19 -30.05 -31.47
C MET A 12 27.91 -28.55 -31.62
N VAL A 13 26.80 -28.19 -32.25
CA VAL A 13 26.32 -26.80 -32.34
C VAL A 13 25.73 -26.43 -30.98
N MET A 14 26.48 -25.69 -30.16
CA MET A 14 25.91 -25.03 -28.98
C MET A 14 24.99 -23.89 -29.44
N MET A 15 23.68 -24.13 -29.42
CA MET A 15 22.70 -23.04 -29.46
C MET A 15 22.75 -22.29 -28.12
N ALA A 16 23.47 -21.17 -28.09
CA ALA A 16 23.37 -20.20 -27.01
C ALA A 16 21.99 -19.52 -27.09
N THR A 17 21.06 -19.92 -26.22
CA THR A 17 19.80 -19.20 -26.03
C THR A 17 20.11 -17.87 -25.36
N LEU A 18 20.10 -16.78 -26.14
CA LEU A 18 20.09 -15.43 -25.62
C LEU A 18 18.76 -15.22 -24.88
N ALA A 19 18.77 -15.37 -23.55
CA ALA A 19 17.66 -14.93 -22.71
C ALA A 19 17.63 -13.39 -22.76
N ALA A 20 16.75 -12.84 -23.60
CA ALA A 20 16.50 -11.42 -23.59
C ALA A 20 15.94 -11.04 -22.20
N PRO A 21 16.45 -9.98 -21.55
CA PRO A 21 15.87 -9.49 -20.31
C PRO A 21 14.42 -9.08 -20.58
N VAL A 22 13.47 -9.73 -19.93
CA VAL A 22 12.07 -9.30 -19.91
C VAL A 22 12.02 -8.04 -19.05
N TYR A 23 12.15 -6.89 -19.68
CA TYR A 23 11.80 -5.62 -19.05
C TYR A 23 10.27 -5.61 -18.94
N ALA A 24 9.76 -5.89 -17.74
CA ALA A 24 8.36 -5.64 -17.44
C ALA A 24 8.08 -4.16 -17.73
N ALA A 25 7.07 -3.90 -18.55
CA ALA A 25 6.61 -2.53 -18.79
C ALA A 25 6.25 -1.90 -17.43
N PRO A 26 6.54 -0.60 -17.22
CA PRO A 26 6.15 0.08 -16.00
C PRO A 26 4.64 0.00 -15.82
N ASP A 27 4.19 -0.15 -14.58
CA ASP A 27 2.76 -0.13 -14.26
C ASP A 27 2.09 1.11 -14.87
N PRO A 28 0.85 0.99 -15.35
CA PRO A 28 0.09 2.17 -15.75
C PRO A 28 -0.02 3.17 -14.59
N PRO A 29 -0.04 4.48 -14.87
CA PRO A 29 -0.20 5.49 -13.84
C PRO A 29 -1.52 5.27 -13.09
N PRO A 30 -1.57 5.58 -11.79
CA PRO A 30 -2.81 5.46 -11.03
C PRO A 30 -3.87 6.41 -11.60
N LEU A 31 -5.11 5.94 -11.66
CA LEU A 31 -6.26 6.76 -12.08
C LEU A 31 -6.49 7.93 -11.11
N GLU A 32 -6.33 7.67 -9.81
CA GLU A 32 -6.30 8.71 -8.79
C GLU A 32 -4.99 8.67 -8.00
N ALA A 33 -4.19 9.72 -8.13
CA ALA A 33 -2.98 9.93 -7.34
C ALA A 33 -3.30 10.40 -5.91
N ALA A 34 -2.38 10.16 -4.98
CA ALA A 34 -2.51 10.61 -3.59
C ALA A 34 -2.46 12.15 -3.43
N GLY A 35 -1.87 12.85 -4.42
CA GLY A 35 -1.51 14.25 -4.33
C GLY A 35 -0.19 14.47 -3.56
N PRO A 36 0.19 15.72 -3.26
CA PRO A 36 1.41 16.04 -2.53
C PRO A 36 1.49 15.31 -1.19
N GLN A 37 2.70 14.95 -0.76
CA GLN A 37 2.93 14.34 0.55
C GLN A 37 2.57 15.33 1.66
N PRO A 38 1.60 15.00 2.53
CA PRO A 38 1.29 15.84 3.67
C PRO A 38 2.40 15.76 4.71
N THR A 39 2.56 16.81 5.51
CA THR A 39 3.36 16.70 6.73
C THR A 39 2.68 15.76 7.71
N GLU A 40 3.45 15.26 8.68
CA GLU A 40 2.92 14.38 9.71
C GLU A 40 1.78 15.06 10.50
N ASP A 41 1.93 16.34 10.84
CA ASP A 41 0.91 17.11 11.56
C ASP A 41 -0.37 17.30 10.73
N GLN A 42 -0.23 17.59 9.44
CA GLN A 42 -1.37 17.71 8.52
C GLN A 42 -2.14 16.38 8.44
N ALA A 43 -1.43 15.26 8.31
CA ALA A 43 -2.02 13.94 8.25
C ALA A 43 -2.71 13.56 9.56
N ARG A 44 -2.06 13.78 10.72
CA ARG A 44 -2.64 13.57 12.04
C ARG A 44 -3.91 14.38 12.24
N GLN A 45 -3.88 15.67 11.87
CA GLN A 45 -5.02 16.56 12.02
C GLN A 45 -6.21 16.10 11.14
N ALA A 46 -5.96 15.75 9.88
CA ALA A 46 -7.00 15.24 8.99
C ALA A 46 -7.68 13.96 9.53
N VAL A 47 -6.90 13.04 10.11
CA VAL A 47 -7.47 11.84 10.75
C VAL A 47 -8.24 12.19 12.02
N ILE A 48 -7.74 13.10 12.86
CA ILE A 48 -8.45 13.58 14.04
C ILE A 48 -9.80 14.19 13.66
N ASP A 49 -9.83 15.05 12.64
CA ASP A 49 -11.05 15.72 12.20
C ASP A 49 -12.05 14.75 11.58
N TYR A 50 -11.56 13.71 10.91
CA TYR A 50 -12.40 12.59 10.49
C TYR A 50 -12.98 11.80 11.67
N LEU A 51 -12.19 11.57 12.73
CA LEU A 51 -12.61 10.75 13.87
C LEU A 51 -13.56 11.45 14.83
N LYS A 52 -13.36 12.74 15.10
CA LYS A 52 -14.18 13.54 16.01
C LYS A 52 -15.70 13.33 15.85
N PRO A 53 -16.29 13.40 14.64
CA PRO A 53 -17.73 13.19 14.46
C PRO A 53 -18.15 11.71 14.53
N THR A 54 -17.22 10.76 14.39
CA THR A 54 -17.51 9.31 14.40
C THR A 54 -17.45 8.70 15.79
N VAL A 55 -16.72 9.34 16.70
CA VAL A 55 -16.51 8.86 18.05
C VAL A 55 -17.71 9.21 18.94
N LYS A 56 -18.31 8.20 19.56
CA LYS A 56 -19.48 8.37 20.45
C LYS A 56 -19.08 8.91 21.83
N ASN A 57 -17.91 8.52 22.34
CA ASN A 57 -17.42 8.95 23.65
C ASN A 57 -16.12 9.75 23.51
N ALA A 58 -16.13 11.01 23.96
CA ALA A 58 -14.95 11.87 23.90
C ALA A 58 -13.70 11.28 24.60
N ALA A 59 -13.88 10.34 25.54
CA ALA A 59 -12.78 9.62 26.17
C ALA A 59 -12.05 8.65 25.20
N ASP A 60 -12.69 8.17 24.14
CA ASP A 60 -12.06 7.30 23.12
C ASP A 60 -11.00 8.08 22.34
N MET A 61 -11.24 9.38 22.09
CA MET A 61 -10.24 10.25 21.44
C MET A 61 -8.93 10.34 22.24
N LYS A 62 -8.98 10.19 23.57
CA LYS A 62 -7.77 10.16 24.43
C LYS A 62 -6.94 8.90 24.23
N ARG A 63 -7.50 7.87 23.58
CA ARG A 63 -6.86 6.59 23.28
C ARG A 63 -6.35 6.49 21.85
N VAL A 64 -6.57 7.51 21.03
CA VAL A 64 -6.01 7.59 19.67
C VAL A 64 -4.49 7.78 19.76
N ARG A 65 -3.73 6.90 19.10
CA ARG A 65 -2.26 7.03 18.94
C ARG A 65 -1.90 6.78 17.48
N PHE A 66 -0.95 7.55 16.97
CA PHE A 66 -0.44 7.39 15.60
C PHE A 66 0.89 6.65 15.66
N LEU A 67 0.99 5.56 14.90
CA LEU A 67 2.15 4.67 14.90
C LEU A 67 3.22 5.10 13.89
N SER A 68 2.81 5.72 12.79
CA SER A 68 3.68 6.10 11.69
C SER A 68 3.22 7.41 11.07
N GLY A 69 4.16 8.11 10.41
CA GLY A 69 3.83 9.20 9.49
C GLY A 69 3.20 8.71 8.18
N PRO A 70 2.76 9.65 7.32
CA PRO A 70 2.08 9.32 6.08
C PRO A 70 3.07 8.69 5.09
N HIS A 71 2.78 7.46 4.65
CA HIS A 71 3.54 6.78 3.60
C HIS A 71 2.65 6.46 2.41
N LEU A 72 3.24 6.45 1.21
CA LEU A 72 2.48 6.23 -0.01
C LEU A 72 2.12 4.76 -0.13
N ILE A 73 0.85 4.49 -0.41
CA ILE A 73 0.35 3.16 -0.76
C ILE A 73 -0.28 3.18 -2.15
N THR A 74 -0.27 2.03 -2.80
CA THR A 74 -0.98 1.78 -4.05
C THR A 74 -1.93 0.60 -3.87
N GLY A 75 -3.07 0.64 -4.56
CA GLY A 75 -4.05 -0.42 -4.47
C GLY A 75 -5.10 -0.34 -5.55
N ILE A 76 -6.08 -1.23 -5.43
CA ILE A 76 -7.14 -1.42 -6.41
C ILE A 76 -8.48 -1.08 -5.74
N SER A 77 -9.25 -0.17 -6.34
CA SER A 77 -10.60 0.13 -5.87
C SER A 77 -11.63 -0.89 -6.35
N PHE A 78 -12.85 -0.82 -5.83
CA PHE A 78 -13.94 -1.70 -6.27
C PHE A 78 -14.39 -1.49 -7.72
N ALA A 79 -13.98 -0.38 -8.35
CA ALA A 79 -14.14 -0.15 -9.78
C ALA A 79 -12.95 -0.71 -10.61
N ASP A 80 -12.10 -1.55 -9.99
CA ASP A 80 -10.88 -2.14 -10.55
C ASP A 80 -9.87 -1.10 -11.08
N ASN A 81 -9.90 0.11 -10.52
CA ASN A 81 -8.93 1.16 -10.85
C ASN A 81 -7.72 1.09 -9.92
N ARG A 82 -6.52 1.32 -10.48
CA ARG A 82 -5.30 1.53 -9.70
C ARG A 82 -5.33 2.93 -9.07
N GLU A 83 -5.21 3.00 -7.76
CA GLU A 83 -5.27 4.25 -6.98
C GLU A 83 -4.10 4.37 -6.02
N GLN A 84 -3.79 5.59 -5.62
CA GLN A 84 -2.83 5.91 -4.58
C GLN A 84 -3.45 6.74 -3.46
N ALA A 85 -2.92 6.56 -2.25
CA ALA A 85 -3.24 7.36 -1.08
C ALA A 85 -2.05 7.39 -0.12
N TRP A 86 -2.05 8.35 0.82
CA TRP A 86 -1.16 8.32 1.97
C TRP A 86 -1.80 7.53 3.11
N GLN A 87 -1.11 6.54 3.66
CA GLN A 87 -1.61 5.73 4.76
C GLN A 87 -1.03 6.22 6.10
N MET A 88 -1.90 6.34 7.09
CA MET A 88 -1.56 6.49 8.51
C MET A 88 -2.03 5.25 9.28
N CYS A 89 -1.17 4.70 10.13
CA CYS A 89 -1.54 3.63 11.06
C CYS A 89 -1.90 4.21 12.42
N VAL A 90 -3.11 3.92 12.87
CA VAL A 90 -3.70 4.56 14.05
C VAL A 90 -4.26 3.51 14.99
N ILE A 91 -3.78 3.53 16.22
CA ILE A 91 -4.38 2.78 17.31
C ILE A 91 -5.62 3.53 17.79
N GLN A 92 -6.71 2.80 17.94
CA GLN A 92 -7.93 3.23 18.62
C GLN A 92 -8.26 2.27 19.75
N GLY A 93 -8.93 2.78 20.79
CA GLY A 93 -9.49 1.91 21.81
C GLY A 93 -10.74 2.47 22.44
N ASP A 94 -11.61 1.59 22.91
CA ASP A 94 -12.85 1.94 23.60
C ASP A 94 -12.56 2.40 25.03
N ALA A 95 -13.11 3.55 25.44
CA ALA A 95 -13.02 4.04 26.81
C ALA A 95 -13.90 3.26 27.79
N ASN A 96 -14.95 2.59 27.33
CA ASN A 96 -15.86 1.77 28.11
C ASN A 96 -15.34 0.34 28.20
N ILE A 97 -14.23 0.12 28.92
CA ILE A 97 -13.73 -1.24 29.18
C ILE A 97 -14.68 -1.95 30.15
N ALA A 98 -15.68 -2.65 29.62
CA ALA A 98 -16.48 -3.60 30.39
C ALA A 98 -15.65 -4.87 30.64
N ARG A 99 -14.76 -4.84 31.65
CA ARG A 99 -13.95 -5.97 32.15
C ARG A 99 -13.48 -6.95 31.06
N GLY A 100 -12.47 -6.57 30.30
CA GLY A 100 -11.76 -7.40 29.32
C GLY A 100 -10.44 -6.75 28.92
N SER A 101 -9.60 -7.47 28.16
CA SER A 101 -8.39 -6.90 27.53
C SER A 101 -8.77 -5.58 26.85
N PRO A 102 -7.94 -4.52 26.92
CA PRO A 102 -8.28 -3.29 26.22
C PRO A 102 -8.45 -3.62 24.74
N ASP A 103 -9.67 -3.40 24.21
CA ASP A 103 -9.98 -3.54 22.79
C ASP A 103 -9.24 -2.42 22.06
N VAL A 104 -7.98 -2.71 21.74
CA VAL A 104 -7.07 -1.83 21.03
C VAL A 104 -6.95 -2.35 19.62
N GLU A 105 -7.40 -1.56 18.65
CA GLU A 105 -7.39 -1.92 17.24
C GLU A 105 -6.45 -1.00 16.47
N VAL A 106 -5.58 -1.58 15.65
CA VAL A 106 -4.78 -0.82 14.69
C VAL A 106 -5.58 -0.69 13.40
N LYS A 107 -5.84 0.56 12.98
CA LYS A 107 -6.59 0.88 11.77
C LYS A 107 -5.75 1.67 10.79
N SER A 108 -5.92 1.36 9.51
CA SER A 108 -5.42 2.17 8.41
C SER A 108 -6.36 3.35 8.15
N TYR A 109 -5.79 4.53 7.97
CA TYR A 109 -6.49 5.71 7.45
C TYR A 109 -5.81 6.16 6.16
N PHE A 110 -6.56 6.15 5.06
CA PHE A 110 -6.08 6.60 3.76
C PHE A 110 -6.38 8.09 3.59
N LEU A 111 -5.43 8.85 3.08
CA LEU A 111 -5.51 10.29 2.90
C LEU A 111 -5.21 10.65 1.45
N ARG A 112 -5.95 11.63 0.92
CA ARG A 112 -5.73 12.15 -0.43
C ARG A 112 -5.89 13.67 -0.42
N THR A 113 -5.03 14.36 -1.16
CA THR A 113 -5.16 15.80 -1.39
C THR A 113 -6.01 16.03 -2.63
N ARG A 114 -7.22 16.58 -2.46
CA ARG A 114 -8.11 16.96 -3.57
C ARG A 114 -8.31 18.47 -3.55
N LYS A 115 -8.06 19.14 -4.68
CA LYS A 115 -8.23 20.61 -4.83
C LYS A 115 -7.53 21.41 -3.71
N GLY A 116 -6.36 20.94 -3.27
CA GLY A 116 -5.58 21.57 -2.21
C GLY A 116 -5.99 21.22 -0.77
N ALA A 117 -7.05 20.45 -0.57
CA ALA A 117 -7.48 19.99 0.75
C ALA A 117 -7.11 18.53 0.99
N LEU A 118 -6.44 18.25 2.11
CA LEU A 118 -6.16 16.89 2.58
C LEU A 118 -7.40 16.34 3.29
N GLY A 119 -7.82 15.13 2.93
CA GLY A 119 -8.95 14.46 3.59
C GLY A 119 -8.79 12.95 3.63
N VAL A 120 -9.54 12.31 4.53
CA VAL A 120 -9.62 10.85 4.64
C VAL A 120 -10.46 10.29 3.50
N VAL A 121 -9.92 9.27 2.82
CA VAL A 121 -10.63 8.44 1.86
C VAL A 121 -11.12 7.19 2.60
N PRO A 122 -12.43 6.91 2.61
CA PRO A 122 -12.95 5.72 3.30
C PRO A 122 -12.33 4.42 2.77
N ASN A 123 -11.86 3.56 3.68
CA ASN A 123 -11.27 2.26 3.33
C ASN A 123 -12.23 1.36 2.53
N VAL A 124 -13.54 1.56 2.67
CA VAL A 124 -14.58 0.82 1.93
C VAL A 124 -14.50 1.01 0.41
N ASN A 125 -13.74 1.98 -0.07
CA ASN A 125 -13.53 2.19 -1.50
C ASN A 125 -12.45 1.26 -2.09
N TRP A 126 -11.71 0.52 -1.26
CA TRP A 126 -10.55 -0.27 -1.66
C TRP A 126 -10.79 -1.76 -1.53
N LYS A 127 -10.44 -2.50 -2.58
CA LYS A 127 -10.51 -3.97 -2.65
C LYS A 127 -9.22 -4.60 -2.12
N THR A 128 -8.07 -4.07 -2.56
CA THR A 128 -6.72 -4.50 -2.11
C THR A 128 -5.76 -3.31 -2.12
N TYR A 129 -4.65 -3.44 -1.40
CA TYR A 129 -3.57 -2.45 -1.36
C TYR A 129 -2.27 -3.11 -0.89
N ASP A 130 -1.14 -2.48 -1.18
CA ASP A 130 0.22 -3.02 -1.05
C ASP A 130 0.78 -3.04 0.38
N SER A 131 0.20 -2.28 1.32
CA SER A 131 0.68 -2.19 2.71
C SER A 131 -0.44 -2.15 3.74
N LYS A 132 -0.33 -2.97 4.79
CA LYS A 132 -1.27 -2.96 5.93
C LYS A 132 -0.60 -2.36 7.17
N CYS A 133 -1.43 -1.80 8.03
CA CYS A 133 -1.14 -1.74 9.45
C CYS A 133 -1.46 -3.12 10.06
#